data_AF-A0A9E4FPS5-F1
#
_entry.id   AF-A0A9E4FPS5-F1
#
_cell.length_a   1.000
_cell.length_b   1.000
_cell.length_c   1.000
_cell.angle_alpha   90.00
_cell.angle_beta   90.00
_cell.angle_gamma   90.00
#
_symmetry.space_group_name_H-M   'P 1'
#
loop_
_entity.id
_entity.type
_entity.pdbx_description
1 polymer ?
#
loop_
_entity_poly.entity_id
_entity_poly.type
_entity_poly.pdbx_seq_one_letter_code
_entity_poly.pdbx_strand_id
1 'polypeptide(L)'
;MTGDECAVDDLECQGRQLFLNVPASAAPQALWCSQCHTLGDIANGAIGPDLTNIAVDAESRKPGTTAREYIRESISEPEAFLCEVELCTQGLMTASVTGGLTDEEVDLLVEFLMSATAATEMQTAVGDVVVPTTPTDTPADAPAPAGGLVAEGQALFMAAPANVGPQALWCSECHRIEGLAEGLIGPDLTDIGSVAGTRKPGTSAEEYLVESLRDPDGFIPDGVERATPGLMTLAIVQDLTDEQVDALVAFLLAQQ
;
A
#
# COMPACT_ATOMS: atom_id res chain seq x y z
N MET A 1 -5.89 10.15 28.97
CA MET A 1 -5.08 11.21 28.36
C MET A 1 -3.74 11.23 29.07
N THR A 2 -2.79 10.43 28.57
CA THR A 2 -1.36 10.52 28.93
C THR A 2 -0.62 10.18 27.64
N GLY A 3 -0.54 11.18 26.75
CA GLY A 3 0.39 11.11 25.64
C GLY A 3 1.75 11.49 26.19
N ASP A 4 2.74 10.62 26.03
CA ASP A 4 4.14 10.96 26.29
C ASP A 4 4.55 12.05 25.30
N GLU A 5 4.51 13.31 25.73
CA GLU A 5 5.09 14.43 24.97
C GLU A 5 6.61 14.29 25.00
N CYS A 6 7.23 14.19 23.82
CA CYS A 6 8.69 14.20 23.69
C CYS A 6 9.26 15.54 24.15
N ALA A 7 10.44 15.50 24.78
CA ALA A 7 11.19 16.72 25.00
C ALA A 7 11.60 17.35 23.64
N VAL A 8 11.64 18.68 23.58
CA VAL A 8 11.90 19.44 22.34
C VAL A 8 13.30 19.14 21.77
N ASP A 9 14.24 18.72 22.60
CA ASP A 9 15.60 18.33 22.25
C ASP A 9 15.77 16.80 22.03
N ASP A 10 14.72 16.01 22.26
CA ASP A 10 14.73 14.56 22.05
C ASP A 10 14.26 14.23 20.63
N LEU A 11 15.19 14.39 19.67
CA LEU A 11 14.95 14.16 18.26
C LEU A 11 14.59 12.69 17.95
N GLU A 12 15.13 11.74 18.73
CA GLU A 12 14.82 10.32 18.58
C GLU A 12 13.38 10.03 18.98
N CYS A 13 12.93 10.56 20.11
CA CYS A 13 11.53 10.47 20.52
C CYS A 13 10.60 11.12 19.50
N GLN A 14 10.96 12.32 19.00
CA GLN A 14 10.16 13.04 18.00
C GLN A 14 10.06 12.26 16.70
N GLY A 15 11.17 11.75 16.16
CA GLY A 15 11.17 10.91 14.97
C GLY A 15 10.41 9.59 15.17
N ARG A 16 10.50 8.98 16.36
CA ARG A 16 9.70 7.78 16.71
C ARG A 16 8.20 8.09 16.72
N GLN A 17 7.78 9.19 17.34
CA GLN A 17 6.37 9.60 17.34
C GLN A 17 5.88 9.86 15.92
N LEU A 18 6.72 10.53 15.13
CA LEU A 18 6.47 10.82 13.73
C LEU A 18 6.49 9.58 12.85
N PHE A 19 7.09 8.46 13.26
CA PHE A 19 6.99 7.18 12.54
C PHE A 19 5.73 6.39 12.94
N LEU A 20 5.31 6.49 14.20
CA LEU A 20 4.19 5.73 14.74
C LEU A 20 2.84 6.39 14.48
N ASN A 21 2.80 7.71 14.40
CA ASN A 21 1.58 8.51 14.36
C ASN A 21 1.60 9.54 13.23
N VAL A 22 0.44 9.72 12.60
CA VAL A 22 0.21 10.78 11.61
C VAL A 22 0.35 12.15 12.29
N PRO A 23 1.29 13.02 11.87
CA PRO A 23 1.43 14.35 12.42
C PRO A 23 0.29 15.25 11.95
N ALA A 24 0.00 16.32 12.69
CA ALA A 24 -1.07 17.26 12.33
C ALA A 24 -0.80 18.02 11.01
N SER A 25 0.45 18.05 10.56
CA SER A 25 0.92 18.58 9.28
C SER A 25 0.59 17.66 8.09
N ALA A 26 0.40 16.36 8.32
CA ALA A 26 0.10 15.40 7.28
C ALA A 26 -1.38 15.50 6.85
N ALA A 27 -1.63 15.13 5.59
CA ALA A 27 -2.98 15.09 5.05
C ALA A 27 -3.88 14.19 5.92
N PRO A 28 -5.13 14.60 6.22
CA PRO A 28 -6.02 13.80 7.03
C PRO A 28 -6.27 12.47 6.33
N GLN A 29 -6.17 11.40 7.10
CA GLN A 29 -6.51 10.01 6.78
C GLN A 29 -5.68 9.38 5.64
N ALA A 30 -4.46 8.99 6.00
CA ALA A 30 -3.70 7.95 5.31
C ALA A 30 -3.05 6.99 6.31
N LEU A 31 -2.97 5.72 5.95
CA LEU A 31 -2.11 4.75 6.61
C LEU A 31 -0.70 5.35 6.74
N TRP A 32 -0.09 5.21 7.92
CA TRP A 32 1.17 5.87 8.26
C TRP A 32 2.35 4.87 8.25
N CYS A 33 3.59 5.36 8.37
CA CYS A 33 4.81 4.55 8.20
C CYS A 33 4.74 3.20 8.95
N SER A 34 4.33 3.22 10.22
CA SER A 34 4.19 2.05 11.10
C SER A 34 3.13 1.02 10.68
N GLN A 35 2.17 1.40 9.85
CA GLN A 35 1.11 0.51 9.36
C GLN A 35 1.57 -0.29 8.14
N CYS A 36 2.53 0.24 7.39
CA CYS A 36 3.10 -0.44 6.23
C CYS A 36 4.42 -1.14 6.55
N HIS A 37 5.27 -0.54 7.37
CA HIS A 37 6.62 -1.04 7.65
C HIS A 37 6.74 -1.76 8.99
N THR A 38 7.54 -2.83 8.99
CA THR A 38 8.07 -3.42 10.21
C THR A 38 9.26 -2.60 10.71
N LEU A 39 9.36 -2.40 12.02
CA LEU A 39 10.49 -1.75 12.67
C LEU A 39 10.65 -2.30 14.09
N GLY A 40 11.52 -3.30 14.24
CA GLY A 40 11.71 -4.05 15.48
C GLY A 40 10.38 -4.46 16.09
N ASP A 41 10.23 -4.24 17.40
CA ASP A 41 9.00 -4.56 18.13
C ASP A 41 7.97 -3.40 18.14
N ILE A 42 8.27 -2.26 17.52
CA ILE A 42 7.42 -1.06 17.63
C ILE A 42 6.44 -0.90 16.47
N ALA A 43 6.65 -1.59 15.36
CA ALA A 43 5.75 -1.64 14.22
C ALA A 43 5.85 -3.00 13.52
N ASN A 44 4.70 -3.53 13.08
CA ASN A 44 4.59 -4.85 12.46
C ASN A 44 3.91 -4.75 11.07
N GLY A 45 4.12 -3.63 10.37
CA GLY A 45 3.59 -3.48 9.02
C GLY A 45 4.23 -4.49 8.07
N ALA A 46 3.41 -5.19 7.27
CA ALA A 46 3.85 -6.30 6.42
C ALA A 46 3.84 -5.94 4.91
N ILE A 47 3.67 -4.65 4.60
CA ILE A 47 3.45 -4.15 3.23
C ILE A 47 4.72 -3.58 2.65
N GLY A 48 5.34 -2.64 3.38
CA GLY A 48 6.64 -2.09 3.05
C GLY A 48 7.77 -2.99 3.55
N PRO A 49 9.00 -2.82 3.03
CA PRO A 49 10.15 -3.56 3.52
C PRO A 49 10.36 -3.36 5.01
N ASP A 50 10.90 -4.37 5.67
CA ASP A 50 11.38 -4.26 7.04
C ASP A 50 12.48 -3.19 7.13
N LEU A 51 12.27 -2.21 8.01
CA LEU A 51 13.16 -1.07 8.23
C LEU A 51 14.09 -1.28 9.42
N THR A 52 13.98 -2.39 10.14
CA THR A 52 14.71 -2.67 11.38
C THR A 52 16.23 -2.45 11.23
N ASN A 53 16.78 -2.78 10.06
CA ASN A 53 18.20 -2.64 9.75
C ASN A 53 18.47 -1.68 8.59
N ILE A 54 17.57 -0.74 8.31
CA ILE A 54 17.65 0.10 7.11
C ILE A 54 18.97 0.89 6.99
N ALA A 55 19.58 1.32 8.11
CA ALA A 55 20.85 2.05 8.07
C ALA A 55 22.03 1.18 7.59
N VAL A 56 21.97 -0.14 7.79
CA VAL A 56 22.96 -1.10 7.30
C VAL A 56 22.62 -1.52 5.87
N ASP A 57 21.34 -1.81 5.62
CA ASP A 57 20.88 -2.28 4.31
C ASP A 57 21.09 -1.23 3.21
N ALA A 58 20.97 0.06 3.53
CA ALA A 58 21.00 1.14 2.55
C ALA A 58 22.27 1.14 1.66
N GLU A 59 23.44 0.86 2.25
CA GLU A 59 24.70 0.78 1.50
C GLU A 59 24.72 -0.39 0.50
N SER A 60 24.05 -1.49 0.85
CA SER A 60 23.91 -2.65 -0.04
C SER A 60 22.83 -2.43 -1.11
N ARG A 61 21.81 -1.63 -0.82
CA ARG A 61 20.67 -1.38 -1.71
C ARG A 61 21.03 -0.42 -2.84
N LYS A 62 21.65 0.74 -2.56
CA LYS A 62 22.00 1.73 -3.60
C LYS A 62 23.49 2.07 -3.58
N PRO A 63 24.31 1.45 -4.46
CA PRO A 63 25.76 1.68 -4.49
C PRO A 63 26.11 3.17 -4.64
N GLY A 64 27.00 3.67 -3.79
CA GLY A 64 27.50 5.04 -3.85
C GLY A 64 26.64 6.09 -3.16
N THR A 65 25.60 5.68 -2.42
CA THR A 65 24.76 6.56 -1.59
C THR A 65 25.00 6.24 -0.11
N THR A 66 25.08 7.26 0.76
CA THR A 66 25.16 6.99 2.21
C THR A 66 23.81 6.53 2.74
N ALA A 67 23.79 5.80 3.87
CA ALA A 67 22.54 5.37 4.49
C ALA A 67 21.56 6.52 4.76
N ARG A 68 22.07 7.65 5.24
CA ARG A 68 21.29 8.87 5.48
C ARG A 68 20.65 9.41 4.19
N GLU A 69 21.42 9.50 3.12
CA GLU A 69 20.95 10.00 1.82
C GLU A 69 19.92 9.05 1.22
N TYR A 70 20.16 7.73 1.31
CA TYR A 70 19.24 6.70 0.84
C TYR A 70 17.90 6.76 1.57
N ILE A 71 17.90 6.85 2.90
CA ILE A 71 16.67 6.92 3.69
C ILE A 71 15.91 8.21 3.37
N ARG A 72 16.59 9.35 3.25
CA ARG A 72 15.95 10.62 2.86
C ARG A 72 15.31 10.53 1.48
N GLU A 73 16.03 10.00 0.50
CA GLU A 73 15.54 9.83 -0.86
C GLU A 73 14.34 8.87 -0.88
N SER A 74 14.41 7.76 -0.14
CA SER A 74 13.30 6.80 -0.02
C SER A 74 12.04 7.43 0.59
N ILE A 75 12.16 8.42 1.48
CA ILE A 75 11.01 9.14 2.05
C ILE A 75 10.49 10.22 1.10
N SER A 76 11.39 11.01 0.50
CA SER A 76 11.03 12.21 -0.27
C SER A 76 10.66 11.89 -1.71
N GLU A 77 11.30 10.86 -2.27
CA GLU A 77 11.19 10.39 -3.65
C GLU A 77 11.12 8.85 -3.66
N PRO A 78 10.07 8.25 -3.07
CA PRO A 78 9.97 6.81 -2.86
C PRO A 78 10.04 5.95 -4.14
N GLU A 79 9.79 6.57 -5.30
CA GLU A 79 9.89 5.91 -6.60
C GLU A 79 11.26 6.05 -7.28
N ALA A 80 12.17 6.90 -6.75
CA ALA A 80 13.49 7.13 -7.34
C ALA A 80 14.40 5.91 -7.24
N PHE A 81 14.16 5.04 -6.25
CA PHE A 81 14.85 3.78 -6.08
C PHE A 81 13.94 2.74 -5.43
N LEU A 82 13.39 1.84 -6.23
CA LEU A 82 12.58 0.72 -5.74
C LEU A 82 13.50 -0.37 -5.19
N CYS A 83 13.19 -0.88 -4.00
CA CYS A 83 13.97 -1.98 -3.43
C CYS A 83 13.74 -3.29 -4.20
N GLU A 84 14.71 -4.22 -4.18
CA GLU A 84 14.64 -5.47 -4.97
C GLU A 84 13.61 -6.49 -4.44
N VAL A 85 12.95 -6.18 -3.32
CA VAL A 85 11.93 -7.05 -2.71
C VAL A 85 10.64 -6.93 -3.51
N GLU A 86 9.97 -8.05 -3.77
CA GLU A 86 8.77 -8.13 -4.62
C GLU A 86 7.68 -7.10 -4.22
N LEU A 87 7.62 -6.76 -2.92
CA LEU A 87 6.73 -5.77 -2.30
C LEU A 87 7.04 -4.29 -2.58
N CYS A 88 8.22 -3.93 -3.08
CA CYS A 88 8.58 -2.54 -3.40
C CYS A 88 8.16 -2.15 -4.82
N THR A 89 6.85 -2.11 -5.09
CA THR A 89 6.34 -1.68 -6.40
C THR A 89 6.08 -0.18 -6.47
N GLN A 90 6.12 0.34 -7.70
CA GLN A 90 5.80 1.74 -7.97
C GLN A 90 4.38 2.08 -7.47
N GLY A 91 4.19 3.26 -6.91
CA GLY A 91 2.89 3.69 -6.41
C GLY A 91 2.39 3.01 -5.12
N LEU A 92 3.25 2.30 -4.37
CA LEU A 92 2.86 1.73 -3.07
C LEU A 92 3.21 2.67 -1.89
N MET A 93 4.46 3.14 -1.83
CA MET A 93 4.85 4.23 -0.94
C MET A 93 4.57 5.54 -1.66
N THR A 94 3.29 5.93 -1.71
CA THR A 94 2.86 7.04 -2.55
C THR A 94 3.29 8.39 -1.99
N ALA A 95 3.40 9.37 -2.89
CA ALA A 95 3.59 10.77 -2.49
C ALA A 95 2.43 11.33 -1.66
N SER A 96 1.29 10.64 -1.51
CA SER A 96 0.23 11.02 -0.56
C SER A 96 0.48 10.48 0.86
N VAL A 97 1.33 9.44 1.02
CA VAL A 97 1.78 8.91 2.31
C VAL A 97 2.96 9.71 2.86
N THR A 98 3.87 10.18 2.00
CA THR A 98 4.99 11.06 2.39
C THR A 98 4.72 12.55 2.13
N GLY A 99 3.65 12.86 1.41
CA GLY A 99 3.24 14.22 1.06
C GLY A 99 2.75 15.00 2.27
N GLY A 100 3.26 16.22 2.41
CA GLY A 100 2.93 17.11 3.52
C GLY A 100 3.93 17.08 4.67
N LEU A 101 4.92 16.18 4.64
CA LEU A 101 6.08 16.26 5.52
C LEU A 101 6.93 17.48 5.15
N THR A 102 7.33 18.25 6.16
CA THR A 102 8.34 19.30 6.05
C THR A 102 9.75 18.70 6.01
N ASP A 103 10.72 19.44 5.48
CA ASP A 103 12.13 19.00 5.49
C ASP A 103 12.61 18.65 6.91
N GLU A 104 12.16 19.39 7.93
CA GLU A 104 12.49 19.14 9.34
C GLU A 104 11.90 17.82 9.85
N GLU A 105 10.68 17.48 9.45
CA GLU A 105 10.05 16.20 9.78
C GLU A 105 10.73 15.03 9.07
N VAL A 106 11.16 15.23 7.81
CA VAL A 106 11.98 14.24 7.11
C VAL A 106 13.33 14.06 7.83
N ASP A 107 13.97 15.13 8.30
CA ASP A 107 15.21 15.05 9.09
C ASP A 107 15.01 14.22 10.36
N LEU A 108 13.93 14.46 11.10
CA LEU A 108 13.59 13.72 12.32
C LEU A 108 13.41 12.21 12.05
N LEU A 109 12.68 11.85 10.98
CA LEU A 109 12.51 10.45 10.57
C LEU A 109 13.83 9.81 10.18
N VAL A 110 14.68 10.53 9.44
CA VAL A 110 16.00 10.03 9.03
C VAL A 110 16.87 9.77 10.26
N GLU A 111 16.94 10.68 11.23
CA GLU A 111 17.72 10.46 12.46
C GLU A 111 17.21 9.26 13.24
N PHE A 112 15.89 9.15 13.40
CA PHE A 112 15.28 8.05 14.13
C PHE A 112 15.52 6.70 13.45
N LEU A 113 15.39 6.59 12.12
CA LEU A 113 15.66 5.35 11.40
C LEU A 113 17.15 4.97 11.44
N MET A 114 18.04 5.96 11.44
CA MET A 114 19.48 5.74 11.62
C MET A 114 19.80 5.21 13.03
N SER A 115 19.13 5.71 14.08
CA SER A 115 19.33 5.26 15.46
C SER A 115 18.66 3.91 15.76
N ALA A 116 17.51 3.64 15.15
CA ALA A 116 16.77 2.39 15.32
C ALA A 116 17.59 1.17 14.89
N THR A 117 18.39 1.30 13.83
CA THR A 117 19.32 0.24 13.40
C THR A 117 20.44 -0.03 14.41
N ALA A 118 20.96 1.01 15.08
CA ALA A 118 22.01 0.86 16.10
C ALA A 118 21.51 0.13 17.37
N ALA A 119 20.22 0.22 17.69
CA ALA A 119 19.61 -0.52 18.79
C ALA A 119 19.47 -2.03 18.50
N THR A 120 19.31 -2.40 17.22
CA THR A 120 19.16 -3.80 16.77
C THR A 120 20.50 -4.53 16.64
N GLU A 121 21.65 -3.84 16.46
CA GLU A 121 22.96 -4.51 16.38
C GLU A 121 23.35 -5.32 17.64
N MET A 122 22.63 -5.15 18.75
CA MET A 122 22.80 -5.95 19.96
C MET A 122 21.96 -7.25 19.97
N GLN A 123 21.14 -7.50 18.96
CA GLN A 123 20.26 -8.67 18.85
C GLN A 123 20.11 -9.10 17.38
N THR A 124 20.46 -10.35 17.09
CA THR A 124 20.17 -11.11 15.86
C THR A 124 21.27 -11.17 14.79
N ALA A 125 22.07 -12.24 14.87
CA ALA A 125 22.86 -12.78 13.77
C ALA A 125 22.43 -14.22 13.51
N VAL A 126 21.39 -14.43 12.70
CA VAL A 126 21.04 -15.65 11.91
C VAL A 126 19.69 -15.34 11.24
N GLY A 127 19.48 -15.38 9.93
CA GLY A 127 20.13 -16.11 8.85
C GLY A 127 19.02 -16.83 8.07
N ASP A 128 18.54 -16.20 7.00
CA ASP A 128 17.35 -16.58 6.21
C ASP A 128 17.58 -17.81 5.29
N VAL A 129 16.48 -18.51 4.95
CA VAL A 129 16.44 -19.61 3.97
C VAL A 129 15.40 -19.30 2.89
N VAL A 130 15.86 -19.17 1.65
CA VAL A 130 15.04 -18.97 0.43
C VAL A 130 14.75 -20.32 -0.24
N VAL A 131 13.54 -20.48 -0.78
CA VAL A 131 13.18 -21.57 -1.72
C VAL A 131 12.62 -20.95 -3.01
N PRO A 132 13.03 -21.41 -4.22
CA PRO A 132 12.63 -20.80 -5.49
C PRO A 132 11.47 -21.56 -6.17
N THR A 133 10.66 -20.85 -6.97
CA THR A 133 9.80 -21.45 -8.01
C THR A 133 9.76 -20.58 -9.27
N THR A 134 9.68 -21.23 -10.44
CA THR A 134 9.52 -20.59 -11.76
C THR A 134 8.33 -21.23 -12.51
N PRO A 135 7.74 -20.53 -13.50
CA PRO A 135 6.33 -20.65 -13.95
C PRO A 135 6.16 -21.42 -15.27
N THR A 136 4.92 -21.71 -15.71
CA THR A 136 4.56 -21.86 -17.15
C THR A 136 3.02 -21.78 -17.40
N ASP A 137 2.65 -20.74 -18.14
CA ASP A 137 1.71 -20.53 -19.28
C ASP A 137 0.34 -21.23 -19.51
N THR A 138 -0.58 -20.36 -19.97
CA THR A 138 -1.98 -20.42 -20.44
C THR A 138 -2.18 -21.08 -21.82
N PRO A 139 -3.43 -21.35 -22.27
CA PRO A 139 -4.10 -20.41 -23.20
C PRO A 139 -5.63 -20.22 -23.04
N ALA A 140 -6.12 -19.06 -23.54
CA ALA A 140 -7.50 -18.57 -23.72
C ALA A 140 -8.30 -19.36 -24.80
N ASP A 141 -9.59 -19.21 -25.11
CA ASP A 141 -10.63 -18.15 -24.99
C ASP A 141 -12.03 -18.76 -25.31
N ALA A 142 -13.13 -18.22 -24.77
CA ALA A 142 -14.51 -18.19 -25.32
C ALA A 142 -15.50 -17.53 -24.33
N PRO A 143 -16.50 -16.74 -24.80
CA PRO A 143 -17.29 -15.84 -23.94
C PRO A 143 -18.34 -16.58 -23.11
N ALA A 144 -18.43 -16.26 -21.83
CA ALA A 144 -19.35 -16.88 -20.88
C ALA A 144 -20.53 -15.94 -20.52
N PRO A 145 -21.73 -16.50 -20.22
CA PRO A 145 -22.93 -15.74 -19.82
C PRO A 145 -22.69 -15.00 -18.48
N ALA A 146 -23.60 -14.16 -18.01
CA ALA A 146 -23.43 -13.30 -16.82
C ALA A 146 -22.88 -13.96 -15.53
N GLY A 147 -23.01 -15.28 -15.34
CA GLY A 147 -22.35 -16.01 -14.24
C GLY A 147 -20.84 -16.26 -14.46
N GLY A 148 -20.39 -16.22 -15.72
CA GLY A 148 -19.00 -16.25 -16.14
C GLY A 148 -18.27 -14.95 -15.88
N LEU A 149 -18.90 -13.78 -16.13
CA LEU A 149 -18.29 -12.48 -15.80
C LEU A 149 -18.06 -12.30 -14.30
N VAL A 150 -19.00 -12.73 -13.46
CA VAL A 150 -18.81 -12.70 -11.99
C VAL A 150 -17.65 -13.60 -11.56
N ALA A 151 -17.54 -14.81 -12.13
CA ALA A 151 -16.46 -15.73 -11.80
C ALA A 151 -15.09 -15.23 -12.32
N GLU A 152 -15.07 -14.63 -13.51
CA GLU A 152 -13.89 -13.99 -14.09
C GLU A 152 -13.46 -12.79 -13.26
N GLY A 153 -14.40 -11.93 -12.87
CA GLY A 153 -14.14 -10.80 -11.98
C GLY A 153 -13.62 -11.23 -10.62
N GLN A 154 -14.14 -12.33 -10.06
CA GLN A 154 -13.59 -12.89 -8.82
C GLN A 154 -12.14 -13.35 -9.01
N ALA A 155 -11.83 -14.04 -10.12
CA ALA A 155 -10.47 -14.47 -10.40
C ALA A 155 -9.54 -13.25 -10.59
N LEU A 156 -10.00 -12.24 -11.32
CA LEU A 156 -9.32 -10.96 -11.48
C LEU A 156 -9.19 -10.19 -10.18
N PHE A 157 -10.07 -10.36 -9.20
CA PHE A 157 -9.93 -9.72 -7.90
C PHE A 157 -8.85 -10.39 -7.04
N MET A 158 -8.70 -11.71 -7.19
CA MET A 158 -7.73 -12.50 -6.41
C MET A 158 -6.33 -12.53 -7.01
N ALA A 159 -6.17 -12.24 -8.30
CA ALA A 159 -4.89 -12.27 -8.97
C ALA A 159 -4.84 -11.31 -10.16
N ALA A 160 -3.73 -10.59 -10.28
CA ALA A 160 -3.46 -9.72 -11.42
C ALA A 160 -3.41 -10.53 -12.73
N PRO A 161 -4.05 -10.04 -13.81
CA PRO A 161 -3.95 -10.69 -15.11
C PRO A 161 -2.59 -10.43 -15.76
N ALA A 162 -2.19 -11.27 -16.72
CA ALA A 162 -0.85 -11.26 -17.31
C ALA A 162 -0.48 -9.97 -18.08
N ASN A 163 -1.47 -9.17 -18.48
CA ASN A 163 -1.26 -7.86 -19.13
C ASN A 163 -0.90 -6.75 -18.14
N VAL A 164 -1.11 -6.97 -16.84
CA VAL A 164 -0.66 -6.08 -15.79
C VAL A 164 0.76 -6.50 -15.41
N GLY A 165 1.67 -5.52 -15.29
CA GLY A 165 3.04 -5.77 -14.84
C GLY A 165 3.09 -6.44 -13.46
N PRO A 166 4.27 -6.89 -13.00
CA PRO A 166 4.40 -7.45 -11.66
C PRO A 166 3.91 -6.44 -10.62
N GLN A 167 2.90 -6.84 -9.86
CA GLN A 167 2.33 -6.09 -8.74
C GLN A 167 2.52 -6.94 -7.49
N ALA A 168 2.95 -6.32 -6.41
CA ALA A 168 3.19 -7.04 -5.17
C ALA A 168 1.94 -7.23 -4.32
N LEU A 169 1.02 -6.28 -4.45
CA LEU A 169 -0.28 -6.29 -3.84
C LEU A 169 -1.30 -6.04 -4.94
N TRP A 170 -2.38 -6.78 -4.88
CA TRP A 170 -3.49 -6.69 -5.81
C TRP A 170 -4.79 -6.40 -5.03
N CYS A 171 -5.94 -6.49 -5.70
CA CYS A 171 -7.21 -6.10 -5.10
C CYS A 171 -7.49 -6.86 -3.79
N SER A 172 -7.22 -8.17 -3.74
CA SER A 172 -7.44 -9.04 -2.58
C SER A 172 -6.53 -8.76 -1.39
N GLU A 173 -5.31 -8.28 -1.62
CA GLU A 173 -4.38 -7.97 -0.53
C GLU A 173 -4.73 -6.63 0.13
N CYS A 174 -5.38 -5.72 -0.63
CA CYS A 174 -5.81 -4.44 -0.11
C CYS A 174 -7.22 -4.47 0.47
N HIS A 175 -8.18 -5.10 -0.22
CA HIS A 175 -9.59 -5.03 0.11
C HIS A 175 -10.10 -6.32 0.76
N ARG A 176 -10.92 -6.14 1.79
CA ARG A 176 -11.68 -7.23 2.40
C ARG A 176 -12.94 -7.52 1.57
N ILE A 177 -13.23 -8.80 1.40
CA ILE A 177 -14.55 -9.33 1.06
C ILE A 177 -14.76 -10.56 1.95
N GLU A 178 -15.75 -10.52 2.84
CA GLU A 178 -15.98 -11.58 3.83
C GLU A 178 -16.07 -12.96 3.17
N GLY A 179 -15.24 -13.89 3.66
CA GLY A 179 -15.19 -15.26 3.14
C GLY A 179 -14.41 -15.43 1.83
N LEU A 180 -13.79 -14.38 1.30
CA LEU A 180 -12.98 -14.41 0.08
C LEU A 180 -11.58 -13.80 0.25
N ALA A 181 -11.50 -12.58 0.79
CA ALA A 181 -10.26 -11.83 0.93
C ALA A 181 -10.23 -11.06 2.25
N GLU A 182 -9.06 -10.97 2.86
CA GLU A 182 -8.88 -10.40 4.20
C GLU A 182 -8.09 -9.08 4.17
N GLY A 183 -7.97 -8.44 3.00
CA GLY A 183 -7.20 -7.21 2.82
C GLY A 183 -7.63 -6.09 3.78
N LEU A 184 -6.65 -5.53 4.50
CA LEU A 184 -6.90 -4.53 5.54
C LEU A 184 -6.51 -3.09 5.17
N ILE A 185 -6.04 -2.86 3.95
CA ILE A 185 -5.47 -1.58 3.50
C ILE A 185 -6.55 -0.64 2.95
N GLY A 186 -7.37 -1.14 2.03
CA GLY A 186 -8.46 -0.41 1.40
C GLY A 186 -9.80 -0.60 2.13
N PRO A 187 -10.87 0.10 1.68
CA PRO A 187 -12.22 -0.10 2.19
C PRO A 187 -12.67 -1.55 2.12
N ASP A 188 -13.54 -1.94 3.04
CA ASP A 188 -14.26 -3.19 2.94
C ASP A 188 -15.25 -3.15 1.77
N LEU A 189 -15.18 -4.19 0.92
CA LEU A 189 -16.00 -4.34 -0.27
C LEU A 189 -17.08 -5.43 -0.12
N THR A 190 -17.23 -6.03 1.07
CA THR A 190 -18.20 -7.11 1.34
C THR A 190 -19.62 -6.76 0.86
N ASP A 191 -20.06 -5.53 1.10
CA ASP A 191 -21.43 -5.10 0.74
C ASP A 191 -21.43 -4.10 -0.44
N ILE A 192 -20.35 -4.04 -1.23
CA ILE A 192 -20.14 -2.93 -2.18
C ILE A 192 -21.24 -2.87 -3.25
N GLY A 193 -21.80 -4.00 -3.67
CA GLY A 193 -22.91 -4.05 -4.62
C GLY A 193 -24.19 -3.39 -4.09
N SER A 194 -24.41 -3.41 -2.76
CA SER A 194 -25.52 -2.70 -2.11
C SER A 194 -25.26 -1.20 -1.92
N VAL A 195 -24.02 -0.83 -1.58
CA VAL A 195 -23.73 0.53 -1.09
C VAL A 195 -23.10 1.46 -2.13
N ALA A 196 -22.52 0.95 -3.23
CA ALA A 196 -21.81 1.76 -4.23
C ALA A 196 -22.67 2.92 -4.76
N GLY A 197 -23.93 2.67 -5.12
CA GLY A 197 -24.84 3.72 -5.63
C GLY A 197 -25.24 4.78 -4.60
N THR A 198 -24.86 4.60 -3.32
CA THR A 198 -25.07 5.59 -2.26
C THR A 198 -23.84 6.46 -2.00
N ARG A 199 -22.67 6.08 -2.54
CA ARG A 199 -21.40 6.75 -2.29
C ARG A 199 -21.31 8.12 -2.97
N LYS A 200 -21.78 8.21 -4.22
CA LYS A 200 -21.71 9.44 -5.03
C LYS A 200 -23.11 9.86 -5.51
N PRO A 201 -23.62 11.04 -5.09
CA PRO A 201 -24.96 11.49 -5.49
C PRO A 201 -25.11 11.60 -7.01
N GLY A 202 -26.17 10.98 -7.56
CA GLY A 202 -26.49 11.03 -8.98
C GLY A 202 -25.74 10.02 -9.85
N THR A 203 -24.98 9.10 -9.24
CA THR A 203 -24.23 8.03 -9.91
C THR A 203 -24.83 6.67 -9.53
N SER A 204 -25.00 5.78 -10.51
CA SER A 204 -25.40 4.39 -10.24
C SER A 204 -24.26 3.58 -9.59
N ALA A 205 -24.58 2.42 -9.02
CA ALA A 205 -23.56 1.53 -8.45
C ALA A 205 -22.51 1.11 -9.49
N GLU A 206 -22.95 0.78 -10.71
CA GLU A 206 -22.08 0.41 -11.83
C GLU A 206 -21.16 1.56 -12.24
N GLU A 207 -21.72 2.76 -12.47
CA GLU A 207 -20.93 3.94 -12.83
C GLU A 207 -19.91 4.31 -11.75
N TYR A 208 -20.28 4.18 -10.47
CA TYR A 208 -19.36 4.43 -9.35
C TYR A 208 -18.19 3.44 -9.34
N LEU A 209 -18.45 2.16 -9.57
CA LEU A 209 -17.42 1.12 -9.59
C LEU A 209 -16.50 1.26 -10.81
N VAL A 210 -17.05 1.58 -11.98
CA VAL A 210 -16.25 1.90 -13.18
C VAL A 210 -15.36 3.11 -12.93
N GLU A 211 -15.90 4.19 -12.35
CA GLU A 211 -15.10 5.37 -11.99
C GLU A 211 -14.00 5.01 -10.99
N SER A 212 -14.32 4.25 -9.94
CA SER A 212 -13.37 3.84 -8.91
C SER A 212 -12.22 2.95 -9.46
N LEU A 213 -12.44 2.24 -10.57
CA LEU A 213 -11.43 1.41 -11.24
C LEU A 213 -10.67 2.17 -12.34
N ARG A 214 -11.24 3.20 -12.95
CA ARG A 214 -10.63 3.95 -14.06
C ARG A 214 -9.98 5.26 -13.64
N ASP A 215 -10.48 5.85 -12.56
CA ASP A 215 -10.03 7.10 -11.97
C ASP A 215 -10.23 7.05 -10.44
N PRO A 216 -9.45 6.22 -9.73
CA PRO A 216 -9.66 5.96 -8.30
C PRO A 216 -9.53 7.21 -7.42
N ASP A 217 -8.76 8.22 -7.85
CA ASP A 217 -8.64 9.51 -7.17
C ASP A 217 -9.72 10.53 -7.58
N GLY A 218 -10.50 10.24 -8.62
CA GLY A 218 -11.57 11.10 -9.11
C GLY A 218 -12.71 11.29 -8.11
N PHE A 219 -12.92 10.31 -7.22
CA PHE A 219 -13.87 10.42 -6.11
C PHE A 219 -13.49 9.51 -4.93
N ILE A 220 -13.22 10.12 -3.77
CA ILE A 220 -13.01 9.41 -2.51
C ILE A 220 -14.24 9.60 -1.62
N PRO A 221 -14.95 8.53 -1.23
CA PRO A 221 -16.19 8.65 -0.47
C PRO A 221 -15.95 9.07 0.99
N ASP A 222 -16.70 10.09 1.44
CA ASP A 222 -16.67 10.54 2.84
C ASP A 222 -17.23 9.47 3.80
N GLY A 223 -16.62 9.37 4.99
CA GLY A 223 -17.11 8.50 6.06
C GLY A 223 -16.95 7.00 5.81
N VAL A 224 -16.18 6.62 4.78
CA VAL A 224 -15.80 5.24 4.49
C VAL A 224 -14.44 4.97 5.13
N GLU A 225 -14.42 4.02 6.06
CA GLU A 225 -13.19 3.58 6.68
C GLU A 225 -12.20 3.07 5.62
N ARG A 226 -10.94 3.51 5.72
CA ARG A 226 -9.83 3.15 4.83
C ARG A 226 -9.98 3.61 3.37
N ALA A 227 -10.94 4.48 3.06
CA ALA A 227 -10.98 5.20 1.78
C ALA A 227 -9.96 6.35 1.81
N THR A 228 -8.68 5.99 1.69
CA THR A 228 -7.53 6.90 1.75
C THR A 228 -7.22 7.45 0.36
N PRO A 229 -7.21 8.79 0.16
CA PRO A 229 -6.80 9.39 -1.11
C PRO A 229 -5.39 8.96 -1.54
N GLY A 230 -5.22 8.63 -2.83
CA GLY A 230 -3.94 8.23 -3.41
C GLY A 230 -3.41 6.87 -2.96
N LEU A 231 -4.22 6.02 -2.31
CA LEU A 231 -3.82 4.65 -1.94
C LEU A 231 -4.21 3.62 -3.01
N MET A 232 -5.42 3.72 -3.54
CA MET A 232 -5.83 2.98 -4.74
C MET A 232 -5.30 3.74 -5.95
N THR A 233 -4.08 3.45 -6.40
CA THR A 233 -3.45 4.22 -7.48
C THR A 233 -3.91 3.74 -8.86
N LEU A 234 -3.90 4.65 -9.84
CA LEU A 234 -4.17 4.31 -11.24
C LEU A 234 -3.20 3.24 -11.77
N ALA A 235 -1.97 3.18 -11.26
CA ALA A 235 -0.96 2.20 -11.69
C ALA A 235 -1.37 0.74 -11.46
N ILE A 236 -2.27 0.47 -10.51
CA ILE A 236 -2.81 -0.88 -10.25
C ILE A 236 -3.74 -1.33 -11.39
N VAL A 237 -4.48 -0.40 -11.97
CA VAL A 237 -5.65 -0.68 -12.83
C VAL A 237 -5.50 -0.16 -14.26
N GLN A 238 -4.47 0.65 -14.55
CA GLN A 238 -4.26 1.31 -15.84
C GLN A 238 -4.15 0.35 -17.03
N ASP A 239 -3.60 -0.84 -16.79
CA ASP A 239 -3.35 -1.84 -17.83
C ASP A 239 -4.52 -2.81 -18.00
N LEU A 240 -5.61 -2.67 -17.21
CA LEU A 240 -6.81 -3.50 -17.36
C LEU A 240 -7.56 -3.15 -18.65
N THR A 241 -7.95 -4.18 -19.41
CA THR A 241 -8.82 -4.00 -20.57
C THR A 241 -10.25 -3.62 -20.16
N ASP A 242 -11.06 -3.18 -21.12
CA ASP A 242 -12.48 -2.87 -20.85
C ASP A 242 -13.24 -4.13 -20.38
N GLU A 243 -12.97 -5.28 -20.97
CA GLU A 243 -13.59 -6.55 -20.57
C GLU A 243 -13.21 -6.97 -19.16
N GLN A 244 -11.96 -6.74 -18.75
CA GLN A 244 -11.50 -7.04 -17.38
C GLN A 244 -12.14 -6.12 -16.35
N VAL A 245 -12.32 -4.83 -16.69
CA VAL A 245 -13.05 -3.90 -15.83
C VAL A 245 -14.53 -4.29 -15.75
N ASP A 246 -15.17 -4.64 -16.86
CA ASP A 246 -16.56 -5.10 -16.86
C ASP A 246 -16.75 -6.36 -15.99
N ALA A 247 -15.82 -7.31 -16.06
CA ALA A 247 -15.83 -8.51 -15.23
C ALA A 247 -15.68 -8.17 -13.74
N LEU A 248 -14.71 -7.31 -13.38
CA LEU A 248 -14.54 -6.84 -12.00
C LEU A 248 -15.79 -6.12 -11.48
N VAL A 249 -16.40 -5.24 -12.28
CA VAL A 249 -17.62 -4.52 -11.91
C VAL A 249 -18.77 -5.50 -11.71
N ALA A 250 -18.95 -6.48 -12.61
CA ALA A 250 -19.97 -7.51 -12.46
C ALA A 250 -19.79 -8.31 -11.17
N PHE A 251 -18.55 -8.67 -10.83
CA PHE A 251 -18.21 -9.34 -9.57
C PHE A 251 -18.51 -8.46 -8.35
N LEU A 252 -18.09 -7.21 -8.35
CA LEU A 252 -18.29 -6.28 -7.23
C LEU A 252 -19.77 -5.94 -7.00
N LEU A 253 -20.57 -5.83 -8.08
CA LEU A 253 -22.02 -5.66 -7.98
C LEU A 253 -22.73 -6.86 -7.35
N ALA A 254 -22.12 -8.04 -7.37
CA ALA A 254 -22.68 -9.25 -6.78
C ALA A 254 -22.42 -9.37 -5.26
N GLN A 255 -21.60 -8.50 -4.66
CA GLN A 255 -21.27 -8.52 -3.23
C GLN A 255 -22.34 -7.78 -2.41
N GLN A 256 -22.84 -8.41 -1.33
CA GLN A 256 -24.05 -8.01 -0.60
C GLN A 256 -24.04 -8.40 0.88
#